data_AF-A0A101ISC0-F1
#
_entry.id   AF-A0A101ISC0-F1
#
_cell.length_a   1.000
_cell.length_b   1.000
_cell.length_c   1.000
_cell.angle_alpha   90.00
_cell.angle_beta   90.00
_cell.angle_gamma   90.00
#
_symmetry.space_group_name_H-M   'P 1'
#
loop_
_entity.id
_entity.type
_entity.pdbx_description
1 polymer ?
#
loop_
_entity_poly.entity_id
_entity_poly.type
_entity_poly.pdbx_seq_one_letter_code
_entity_poly.pdbx_strand_id
1 'polypeptide(L)'
;MINPNMTAPQVFCRHPDIIRFERKIRNINDWEFAGIFTSQGELLHGYSGRFNGTLHVEIPDADRSGSRHQILTHNHITDTSFSQRDLETAARLDVAEVRVVGETGVYSMRPSQNGWPDPSIIGDRFREVDYDPEFNSHMLDIEFSAEFHAQAKNFYKDLARIRSDLRCHQVAETFGLVYEGALWETE
;
A
#
# COMPACT_ATOMS: atom_id res chain seq x y z
N MET A 1 10.73 -4.34 4.64
CA MET A 1 10.13 -4.93 5.85
C MET A 1 9.62 -3.82 6.74
N ILE A 2 8.32 -3.85 7.10
CA ILE A 2 7.79 -3.04 8.21
C ILE A 2 8.76 -3.14 9.38
N ASN A 3 9.18 -2.01 9.94
CA ASN A 3 10.03 -2.02 11.12
C ASN A 3 9.19 -2.50 12.32
N PRO A 4 9.49 -3.66 12.93
CA PRO A 4 8.68 -4.23 14.01
C PRO A 4 8.73 -3.39 15.29
N ASN A 5 9.67 -2.45 15.38
CA ASN A 5 9.85 -1.57 16.53
C ASN A 5 9.20 -0.19 16.36
N MET A 6 8.53 0.07 15.22
CA MET A 6 7.88 1.36 14.97
C MET A 6 6.39 1.22 14.75
N THR A 7 5.63 2.09 15.41
CA THR A 7 4.17 2.16 15.29
C THR A 7 3.75 3.21 14.27
N ALA A 8 2.54 3.07 13.72
CA ALA A 8 2.05 3.97 12.68
C ALA A 8 2.05 5.46 13.05
N PRO A 9 1.80 5.88 14.31
CA PRO A 9 1.97 7.29 14.72
C PRO A 9 3.43 7.76 14.77
N GLN A 10 4.39 6.85 14.93
CA GLN A 10 5.82 7.18 14.97
C GLN A 10 6.40 7.38 13.56
N VAL A 11 5.87 6.66 12.58
CA VAL A 11 6.34 6.70 11.19
C VAL A 11 5.59 7.75 10.37
N PHE A 12 4.30 7.95 10.65
CA PHE A 12 3.45 8.82 9.83
C PHE A 12 2.92 10.02 10.60
N CYS A 13 3.24 11.22 10.12
CA CYS A 13 2.53 12.44 10.51
C CYS A 13 1.23 12.56 9.69
N ARG A 14 0.10 12.15 10.27
CA ARG A 14 -1.22 12.19 9.62
C ARG A 14 -2.19 13.11 10.36
N HIS A 15 -3.11 13.71 9.61
CA HIS A 15 -4.26 14.37 10.22
C HIS A 15 -5.12 13.35 10.99
N PRO A 16 -5.67 13.69 12.19
CA PRO A 16 -6.50 12.79 12.98
C PRO A 16 -7.71 12.21 12.23
N ASP A 17 -8.27 12.96 11.28
CA ASP A 17 -9.40 12.50 10.48
C ASP A 17 -9.05 11.37 9.51
N ILE A 18 -7.84 11.41 8.94
CA ILE A 18 -7.30 10.34 8.10
C ILE A 18 -7.10 9.09 8.97
N ILE A 19 -6.48 9.24 10.15
CA ILE A 19 -6.28 8.13 11.10
C ILE A 19 -7.63 7.51 11.50
N ARG A 20 -8.64 8.35 11.78
CA ARG A 20 -9.98 7.88 12.13
C ARG A 20 -10.64 7.13 10.98
N PHE A 21 -10.42 7.53 9.73
CA PHE A 21 -10.91 6.80 8.57
C PHE A 21 -10.19 5.46 8.41
N GLU A 22 -8.86 5.44 8.43
CA GLU A 22 -8.05 4.22 8.31
C GLU A 22 -8.42 3.18 9.39
N ARG A 23 -8.63 3.62 10.64
CA ARG A 23 -9.11 2.75 11.73
C ARG A 23 -10.50 2.15 11.48
N LYS A 24 -11.38 2.85 10.78
CA LYS A 24 -12.72 2.33 10.43
C LYS A 24 -12.62 1.24 9.37
N ILE A 25 -11.69 1.36 8.42
CA ILE A 25 -11.58 0.45 7.27
C ILE A 25 -10.61 -0.72 7.50
N ARG A 26 -9.71 -0.66 8.49
CA ARG A 26 -8.64 -1.67 8.71
C ARG A 26 -9.12 -3.11 8.88
N ASN A 27 -10.31 -3.31 9.45
CA ASN A 27 -10.85 -4.64 9.77
C ASN A 27 -11.98 -5.07 8.82
N ILE A 28 -12.23 -4.29 7.75
CA ILE A 28 -13.23 -4.64 6.75
C ILE A 28 -12.57 -5.62 5.77
N ASN A 29 -13.06 -6.85 5.74
CA ASN A 29 -12.44 -7.98 5.05
C ASN A 29 -13.26 -8.51 3.85
N ASP A 30 -14.40 -7.89 3.56
CA ASP A 30 -15.30 -8.27 2.48
C ASP A 30 -15.55 -7.15 1.48
N TRP A 31 -14.98 -5.96 1.70
CA TRP A 31 -15.15 -4.80 0.84
C TRP A 31 -13.90 -3.91 0.85
N GLU A 32 -13.63 -3.23 -0.27
CA GLU A 32 -12.62 -2.18 -0.30
C GLU A 32 -13.27 -0.79 -0.24
N PHE A 33 -12.65 0.06 0.56
CA PHE A 33 -13.00 1.45 0.75
C PHE A 33 -11.78 2.31 0.49
N ALA A 34 -11.97 3.41 -0.22
CA ALA A 34 -10.94 4.42 -0.42
C ALA A 34 -11.45 5.80 -0.04
N GLY A 35 -10.55 6.64 0.47
CA GLY A 35 -10.81 8.04 0.75
C GLY A 35 -9.69 8.91 0.18
N ILE A 36 -10.06 10.03 -0.41
CA ILE A 36 -9.13 11.08 -0.86
C ILE A 36 -9.28 12.27 0.09
N PHE A 37 -8.19 12.61 0.76
CA PHE A 37 -8.16 13.62 1.80
C PHE A 37 -7.22 14.78 1.45
N THR A 38 -7.60 15.99 1.83
CA THR A 38 -6.65 17.09 1.87
C THR A 38 -5.54 16.83 2.88
N SER A 39 -4.41 17.54 2.74
CA SER A 39 -3.35 17.53 3.76
C SER A 39 -3.83 18.00 5.15
N GLN A 40 -4.93 18.76 5.18
CA GLN A 40 -5.62 19.24 6.37
C GLN A 40 -6.68 18.24 6.88
N GLY A 41 -6.80 17.07 6.24
CA GLY A 41 -7.66 15.97 6.64
C GLY A 41 -9.14 16.12 6.28
N GLU A 42 -9.50 17.05 5.41
CA GLU A 42 -10.84 17.13 4.83
C GLU A 42 -11.04 15.98 3.82
N LEU A 43 -12.12 15.21 3.96
CA LEU A 43 -12.49 14.18 2.99
C LEU A 43 -13.10 14.83 1.75
N LEU A 44 -12.41 14.75 0.62
CA LEU A 44 -12.91 15.25 -0.68
C LEU A 44 -13.83 14.24 -1.34
N HIS A 45 -13.39 12.98 -1.39
CA HIS A 45 -14.10 11.89 -2.04
C HIS A 45 -13.99 10.60 -1.25
N GLY A 46 -15.10 9.87 -1.16
CA GLY A 46 -15.15 8.53 -0.59
C GLY A 46 -15.68 7.55 -1.63
N TYR A 47 -15.02 6.42 -1.75
CA TYR A 47 -15.37 5.37 -2.70
C TYR A 47 -15.41 4.02 -1.99
N SER A 48 -16.20 3.11 -2.55
CA SER A 48 -16.26 1.73 -2.08
C SER A 48 -16.60 0.84 -3.26
N GLY A 49 -15.99 -0.33 -3.37
CA GLY A 49 -16.19 -1.15 -4.55
C GLY A 49 -15.78 -2.60 -4.44
N ARG A 50 -16.41 -3.37 -5.33
CA ARG A 50 -15.94 -4.65 -5.86
C ARG A 50 -16.01 -4.53 -7.38
N PHE A 51 -14.88 -4.72 -8.05
CA PHE A 51 -14.84 -4.75 -9.51
C PHE A 51 -14.71 -6.21 -9.99
N ASN A 52 -15.73 -6.71 -10.69
CA ASN A 52 -15.75 -8.08 -11.25
C ASN A 52 -15.44 -9.19 -10.23
N GLY A 53 -15.97 -9.08 -9.01
CA GLY A 53 -15.70 -10.04 -7.93
C GLY A 53 -14.30 -9.91 -7.31
N THR A 54 -13.46 -9.02 -7.84
CA THR A 54 -12.19 -8.60 -7.23
C THR A 54 -12.45 -7.37 -6.36
N LEU A 55 -11.84 -7.36 -5.19
CA LEU A 55 -11.89 -6.23 -4.28
C LEU A 55 -10.97 -5.15 -4.87
N HIS A 56 -11.59 -4.08 -5.36
CA HIS A 56 -10.91 -2.94 -5.98
C HIS A 56 -11.84 -1.73 -5.99
N VAL A 57 -11.28 -0.57 -5.71
CA VAL A 57 -11.96 0.73 -5.85
C VAL A 57 -11.52 1.42 -7.14
N GLU A 58 -12.47 1.68 -8.04
CA GLU A 58 -12.23 2.50 -9.24
C GLU A 58 -12.47 3.98 -8.94
N ILE A 59 -11.44 4.81 -9.11
CA ILE A 59 -11.52 6.27 -8.93
C ILE A 59 -11.72 6.92 -10.30
N PRO A 60 -12.86 7.62 -10.55
CA PRO A 60 -13.17 8.22 -11.85
C PRO A 60 -12.15 9.26 -12.30
N ASP A 61 -11.89 9.35 -13.60
CA ASP A 61 -11.03 10.39 -14.18
C ASP A 61 -11.55 11.82 -13.93
N ALA A 62 -12.86 11.99 -13.73
CA ALA A 62 -13.46 13.28 -13.41
C ALA A 62 -12.90 13.88 -12.10
N ASP A 63 -12.51 13.02 -11.15
CA ASP A 63 -11.99 13.44 -9.84
C ASP A 63 -10.46 13.66 -9.85
N ARG A 64 -9.79 13.40 -10.98
CA ARG A 64 -8.33 13.51 -11.12
C ARG A 64 -7.80 14.88 -10.71
N SER A 65 -8.41 15.96 -11.21
CA SER A 65 -7.92 17.31 -10.92
C SER A 65 -8.10 17.69 -9.45
N GLY A 66 -9.16 17.21 -8.79
CA GLY A 66 -9.40 17.46 -7.36
C GLY A 66 -8.53 16.61 -6.44
N SER A 67 -8.07 15.45 -6.94
CA SER A 67 -7.24 14.49 -6.20
C SER A 67 -5.75 14.80 -6.25
N ARG A 68 -5.32 15.66 -7.17
CA ARG A 68 -3.91 16.02 -7.34
C ARG A 68 -3.33 16.63 -6.07
N HIS A 69 -2.15 16.14 -5.67
CA HIS A 69 -1.44 16.53 -4.45
C HIS A 69 -2.22 16.29 -3.15
N GLN A 70 -3.23 15.42 -3.18
CA GLN A 70 -3.98 14.98 -2.00
C GLN A 70 -3.47 13.64 -1.47
N ILE A 71 -4.04 13.16 -0.38
CA ILE A 71 -3.68 11.88 0.24
C ILE A 71 -4.76 10.85 -0.12
N LEU A 72 -4.38 9.78 -0.80
CA LEU A 72 -5.25 8.63 -1.07
C LEU A 72 -4.98 7.57 0.00
N THR A 73 -6.03 7.03 0.62
CA THR A 73 -5.92 5.86 1.50
C THR A 73 -7.02 4.85 1.25
N HIS A 74 -6.68 3.56 1.27
CA HIS A 74 -7.62 2.45 1.15
C HIS A 74 -7.18 1.21 1.94
N ASN A 75 -8.07 0.23 2.11
CA ASN A 75 -7.77 -1.01 2.83
C ASN A 75 -7.38 -2.17 1.90
N HIS A 76 -6.48 -3.03 2.35
CA HIS A 76 -6.18 -4.32 1.73
C HIS A 76 -6.55 -5.48 2.64
N ILE A 77 -7.47 -6.31 2.17
CA ILE A 77 -8.02 -7.45 2.91
C ILE A 77 -6.95 -8.54 3.13
N THR A 78 -6.02 -8.66 2.18
CA THR A 78 -4.91 -9.61 2.23
C THR A 78 -3.78 -9.16 3.15
N ASP A 79 -3.89 -7.97 3.78
CA ASP A 79 -2.85 -7.38 4.64
C ASP A 79 -1.52 -7.13 3.90
N THR A 80 -1.57 -7.10 2.57
CA THR A 80 -0.45 -6.77 1.70
C THR A 80 -0.21 -5.26 1.66
N SER A 81 0.98 -4.85 1.21
CA SER A 81 1.33 -3.44 0.98
C SER A 81 0.67 -2.93 -0.31
N PHE A 82 1.41 -2.41 -1.29
CA PHE A 82 0.82 -1.93 -2.53
C PHE A 82 0.70 -3.04 -3.59
N SER A 83 -0.36 -2.95 -4.39
CA SER A 83 -0.48 -3.62 -5.68
C SER A 83 0.05 -2.71 -6.80
N GLN A 84 0.29 -3.30 -7.97
CA GLN A 84 0.63 -2.54 -9.18
C GLN A 84 -0.38 -1.43 -9.46
N ARG A 85 -1.68 -1.75 -9.36
CA ARG A 85 -2.77 -0.80 -9.65
C ARG A 85 -2.84 0.36 -8.66
N ASP A 86 -2.45 0.15 -7.41
CA ASP A 86 -2.45 1.21 -6.41
C ASP A 86 -1.45 2.29 -6.80
N LEU A 87 -0.24 1.89 -7.20
CA LEU A 87 0.81 2.82 -7.61
C LEU A 87 0.53 3.44 -8.98
N GLU A 88 -0.03 2.67 -9.93
CA GLU A 88 -0.52 3.22 -11.20
C GLU A 88 -1.61 4.28 -10.98
N THR A 89 -2.53 4.03 -10.05
CA THR A 89 -3.60 4.96 -9.68
C THR A 89 -3.03 6.20 -8.99
N ALA A 90 -2.10 6.02 -8.04
CA ALA A 90 -1.42 7.12 -7.37
C ALA A 90 -0.70 8.03 -8.39
N ALA A 91 0.02 7.43 -9.33
CA ALA A 91 0.70 8.14 -10.42
C ALA A 91 -0.27 8.83 -11.38
N ARG A 92 -1.34 8.14 -11.80
CA ARG A 92 -2.38 8.72 -12.67
C ARG A 92 -3.00 9.95 -12.02
N LEU A 93 -3.35 9.86 -10.74
CA LEU A 93 -3.99 10.95 -9.98
C LEU A 93 -2.99 12.02 -9.51
N ASP A 94 -1.69 11.75 -9.57
CA ASP A 94 -0.62 12.63 -9.08
C ASP A 94 -0.86 13.05 -7.61
N VAL A 95 -1.20 12.07 -6.77
CA VAL A 95 -1.45 12.28 -5.32
C VAL A 95 -0.14 12.63 -4.61
N ALA A 96 -0.21 13.35 -3.50
CA ALA A 96 0.98 13.61 -2.67
C ALA A 96 1.44 12.35 -1.92
N GLU A 97 0.50 11.44 -1.65
CA GLU A 97 0.75 10.21 -0.89
C GLU A 97 -0.36 9.20 -1.18
N VAL A 98 0.02 7.92 -1.33
CA VAL A 98 -0.92 6.79 -1.30
C VAL A 98 -0.63 5.93 -0.09
N ARG A 99 -1.69 5.47 0.58
CA ARG A 99 -1.61 4.71 1.83
C ARG A 99 -2.47 3.47 1.76
N VAL A 100 -1.89 2.33 2.13
CA VAL A 100 -2.62 1.06 2.23
C VAL A 100 -2.74 0.66 3.70
N VAL A 101 -3.97 0.37 4.10
CA VAL A 101 -4.36 -0.04 5.44
C VAL A 101 -4.58 -1.55 5.44
N GLY A 102 -3.68 -2.27 6.08
CA GLY A 102 -3.84 -3.68 6.38
C GLY A 102 -4.45 -3.92 7.76
N GLU A 103 -4.72 -5.18 8.07
CA GLU A 103 -5.11 -5.63 9.40
C GLU A 103 -3.99 -5.38 10.42
N THR A 104 -2.72 -5.60 10.03
CA THR A 104 -1.57 -5.55 10.93
C THR A 104 -0.83 -4.21 10.93
N GLY A 105 -0.98 -3.42 9.87
CA GLY A 105 -0.27 -2.16 9.77
C GLY A 105 -0.77 -1.23 8.67
N VAL A 106 -0.01 -0.16 8.46
CA VAL A 106 -0.24 0.81 7.39
C VAL A 106 1.05 1.01 6.61
N TYR A 107 0.91 1.09 5.30
CA TYR A 107 1.97 1.38 4.35
C TYR A 107 1.71 2.74 3.72
N SER A 108 2.77 3.48 3.43
CA SER A 108 2.75 4.76 2.73
C SER A 108 3.76 4.74 1.58
N MET A 109 3.37 5.33 0.47
CA MET A 109 4.28 5.63 -0.62
C MET A 109 4.07 7.06 -1.12
N ARG A 110 5.18 7.79 -1.26
CA ARG A 110 5.20 9.18 -1.72
C ARG A 110 6.16 9.34 -2.90
N PRO A 111 5.86 10.24 -3.85
CA PRO A 111 6.82 10.59 -4.90
C PRO A 111 8.01 11.33 -4.28
N SER A 112 9.20 11.18 -4.88
CA SER A 112 10.31 12.09 -4.59
C SER A 112 10.16 13.40 -5.36
N GLN A 113 11.20 14.23 -5.36
CA GLN A 113 11.24 15.49 -6.11
C GLN A 113 10.97 15.31 -7.62
N ASN A 114 11.17 14.10 -8.16
CA ASN A 114 10.93 13.78 -9.56
C ASN A 114 9.46 13.44 -9.87
N GLY A 115 8.58 13.45 -8.87
CA GLY A 115 7.18 13.07 -9.03
C GLY A 115 6.97 11.56 -9.13
N TRP A 116 5.75 11.16 -9.48
CA TRP A 116 5.44 9.76 -9.78
C TRP A 116 5.97 9.37 -11.17
N PRO A 117 6.54 8.17 -11.33
CA PRO A 117 6.79 7.61 -12.65
C PRO A 117 5.50 7.45 -13.45
N ASP A 118 5.61 7.35 -14.77
CA ASP A 118 4.46 7.05 -15.61
C ASP A 118 3.81 5.71 -15.19
N PRO A 119 2.46 5.60 -15.14
CA PRO A 119 1.78 4.37 -14.75
C PRO A 119 2.25 3.13 -15.53
N SER A 120 2.52 3.25 -16.83
CA SER A 120 2.97 2.11 -17.64
C SER A 120 4.33 1.59 -17.19
N ILE A 121 5.25 2.50 -16.83
CA ILE A 121 6.60 2.17 -16.36
C ILE A 121 6.54 1.51 -14.97
N ILE A 122 5.60 1.92 -14.12
CA ILE A 122 5.32 1.24 -12.84
C ILE A 122 4.89 -0.21 -13.12
N GLY A 123 3.93 -0.39 -14.03
CA GLY A 123 3.46 -1.73 -14.41
C GLY A 123 4.55 -2.63 -14.97
N ASP A 124 5.43 -2.08 -15.79
CA ASP A 124 6.62 -2.79 -16.30
C ASP A 124 7.52 -3.23 -15.14
N ARG A 125 7.79 -2.34 -14.19
CA ARG A 125 8.69 -2.66 -13.08
C ARG A 125 8.13 -3.72 -12.14
N PHE A 126 6.83 -3.72 -11.87
CA PHE A 126 6.19 -4.82 -11.11
C PHE A 126 6.38 -6.16 -11.80
N ARG A 127 6.17 -6.22 -13.11
CA ARG A 127 6.36 -7.45 -13.90
C ARG A 127 7.82 -7.89 -13.87
N GLU A 128 8.76 -6.98 -14.05
CA GLU A 128 10.18 -7.29 -13.98
C GLU A 128 10.57 -7.94 -12.64
N VAL A 129 10.12 -7.37 -11.51
CA VAL A 129 10.38 -7.95 -10.18
C VAL A 129 9.71 -9.32 -10.02
N ASP A 130 8.47 -9.49 -10.49
CA ASP A 130 7.77 -10.77 -10.41
C ASP A 130 8.44 -11.88 -11.24
N TYR A 131 9.12 -11.52 -12.34
CA TYR A 131 9.88 -12.45 -13.18
C TYR A 131 11.38 -12.56 -12.83
N ASP A 132 11.88 -11.78 -11.87
CA ASP A 132 13.27 -11.81 -11.46
C ASP A 132 13.59 -13.15 -10.75
N PRO A 133 14.52 -13.97 -11.29
CA PRO A 133 14.92 -15.23 -10.67
C PRO A 133 15.55 -15.04 -9.29
N GLU A 134 16.28 -13.95 -9.05
CA GLU A 134 16.92 -13.69 -7.75
C GLU A 134 15.86 -13.35 -6.69
N PHE A 135 14.90 -12.49 -7.03
CA PHE A 135 13.76 -12.20 -6.16
C PHE A 135 12.98 -13.48 -5.83
N ASN A 136 12.67 -14.30 -6.83
CA ASN A 136 11.93 -15.54 -6.62
C ASN A 136 12.73 -16.57 -5.81
N SER A 137 14.04 -16.69 -6.02
CA SER A 137 14.90 -17.53 -5.20
C SER A 137 14.90 -17.07 -3.75
N HIS A 138 15.02 -15.77 -3.50
CA HIS A 138 14.98 -15.22 -2.15
C HIS A 138 13.62 -15.48 -1.47
N MET A 139 12.52 -15.40 -2.21
CA MET A 139 11.20 -15.74 -1.69
C MET A 139 11.08 -17.23 -1.31
N LEU A 140 11.69 -18.14 -2.09
CA LEU A 140 11.75 -19.56 -1.73
C LEU A 140 12.59 -19.79 -0.46
N ASP A 141 13.71 -19.08 -0.32
CA ASP A 141 14.54 -19.16 0.89
C ASP A 141 13.72 -18.77 2.14
N ILE A 142 12.90 -17.72 2.05
CA ILE A 142 11.99 -17.31 3.12
C ILE A 142 10.94 -18.41 3.37
N GLU A 143 10.26 -18.86 2.31
CA GLU A 143 9.18 -19.86 2.38
C GLU A 143 9.63 -21.17 3.04
N PHE A 144 10.87 -21.61 2.79
CA PHE A 144 11.43 -22.83 3.35
C PHE A 144 12.26 -22.61 4.64
N SER A 145 12.40 -21.38 5.13
CA SER A 145 13.17 -21.11 6.34
C SER A 145 12.44 -21.58 7.61
N ALA A 146 13.16 -22.28 8.50
CA ALA A 146 12.60 -22.70 9.79
C ALA A 146 12.13 -21.52 10.65
N GLU A 147 12.79 -20.37 10.52
CA GLU A 147 12.43 -19.14 11.22
C GLU A 147 11.05 -18.63 10.80
N PHE A 148 10.78 -18.55 9.49
CA PHE A 148 9.46 -18.14 8.99
C PHE A 148 8.36 -19.09 9.49
N HIS A 149 8.59 -20.40 9.40
CA HIS A 149 7.64 -21.41 9.88
C HIS A 149 7.34 -21.29 11.38
N ALA A 150 8.34 -20.93 12.18
CA ALA A 150 8.17 -20.75 13.62
C ALA A 150 7.40 -19.47 13.99
N GLN A 151 7.46 -18.42 13.16
CA GLN A 151 6.88 -17.11 13.46
C GLN A 151 5.54 -16.84 12.74
N ALA A 152 5.29 -17.51 11.61
CA ALA A 152 4.09 -17.29 10.81
C ALA A 152 2.82 -17.62 11.59
N LYS A 153 1.89 -16.66 11.65
CA LYS A 153 0.56 -16.87 12.25
C LYS A 153 -0.39 -17.47 11.24
N ASN A 154 -0.26 -17.05 9.98
CA ASN A 154 -0.96 -17.63 8.85
C ASN A 154 0.04 -17.72 7.69
N PHE A 155 0.54 -18.93 7.44
CA PHE A 155 1.59 -19.20 6.46
C PHE A 155 1.37 -18.48 5.11
N TYR A 156 0.20 -18.67 4.48
CA TYR A 156 -0.07 -18.10 3.16
C TYR A 156 -0.23 -16.58 3.20
N LYS A 157 -0.93 -16.05 4.22
CA LYS A 157 -1.16 -14.61 4.34
C LYS A 157 0.13 -13.86 4.65
N ASP A 158 0.94 -14.39 5.57
CA ASP A 158 2.22 -13.80 5.95
C ASP A 158 3.23 -13.84 4.79
N LEU A 159 3.29 -14.95 4.04
CA LEU A 159 4.15 -15.05 2.86
C LEU A 159 3.74 -14.06 1.77
N ALA A 160 2.43 -13.92 1.51
CA ALA A 160 1.91 -12.94 0.54
C ALA A 160 2.23 -11.50 0.95
N ARG A 161 2.10 -11.18 2.24
CA ARG A 161 2.46 -9.87 2.80
C ARG A 161 3.95 -9.58 2.64
N ILE A 162 4.83 -10.53 3.00
CA ILE A 162 6.29 -10.39 2.85
C ILE A 162 6.66 -10.18 1.38
N ARG A 163 6.11 -11.00 0.47
CA ARG A 163 6.36 -10.87 -0.97
C ARG A 163 5.94 -9.49 -1.48
N SER A 164 4.75 -9.04 -1.11
CA SER A 164 4.24 -7.72 -1.50
C SER A 164 5.14 -6.59 -0.99
N ASP A 165 5.54 -6.63 0.27
CA ASP A 165 6.38 -5.61 0.91
C ASP A 165 7.77 -5.52 0.27
N LEU A 166 8.43 -6.67 0.03
CA LEU A 166 9.73 -6.73 -0.64
C LEU A 166 9.66 -6.20 -2.09
N ARG A 167 8.61 -6.58 -2.82
CA ARG A 167 8.38 -6.10 -4.19
C ARG A 167 8.19 -4.58 -4.21
N CYS A 168 7.39 -4.04 -3.29
CA CYS A 168 7.15 -2.59 -3.22
C CYS A 168 8.41 -1.81 -2.82
N HIS A 169 9.25 -2.37 -1.94
CA HIS A 169 10.55 -1.81 -1.63
C HIS A 169 11.44 -1.70 -2.88
N GLN A 170 11.56 -2.77 -3.67
CA GLN A 170 12.38 -2.74 -4.89
C GLN A 170 11.85 -1.77 -5.94
N VAL A 171 10.52 -1.68 -6.10
CA VAL A 171 9.89 -0.67 -6.98
C VAL A 171 10.20 0.74 -6.48
N ALA A 172 10.05 0.98 -5.18
CA ALA A 172 10.33 2.28 -4.60
C ALA A 172 11.81 2.69 -4.76
N GLU A 173 12.75 1.79 -4.50
CA GLU A 173 14.18 2.04 -4.69
C GLU A 173 14.53 2.37 -6.14
N THR A 174 13.95 1.65 -7.10
CA THR A 174 14.19 1.86 -8.54
C THR A 174 13.82 3.27 -8.98
N PHE A 175 12.71 3.79 -8.48
CA PHE A 175 12.17 5.09 -8.87
C PHE A 175 12.50 6.22 -7.87
N GLY A 176 13.22 5.89 -6.80
CA GLY A 176 13.47 6.82 -5.70
C GLY A 176 12.18 7.29 -5.01
N LEU A 177 11.15 6.45 -4.92
CA LEU A 177 9.95 6.75 -4.13
C LEU A 177 10.25 6.57 -2.64
N VAL A 178 9.52 7.30 -1.79
CA VAL A 178 9.63 7.15 -0.34
C VAL A 178 8.60 6.11 0.11
N TYR A 179 9.07 4.91 0.42
CA TYR A 179 8.26 3.82 0.96
C TYR A 179 8.48 3.66 2.46
N GLU A 180 7.38 3.64 3.21
CA GLU A 180 7.38 3.50 4.66
C GLU A 180 6.26 2.56 5.11
N GLY A 181 6.54 1.68 6.06
CA GLY A 181 5.55 0.75 6.63
C GLY A 181 5.67 0.70 8.14
N ALA A 182 4.53 0.61 8.83
CA ALA A 182 4.47 0.61 10.28
C ALA A 182 3.34 -0.27 10.80
N LEU A 183 3.55 -0.90 11.96
CA LEU A 183 2.51 -1.69 12.63
C LEU A 183 1.47 -0.77 13.27
N TRP A 184 0.24 -1.26 13.43
CA TRP A 184 -0.71 -0.60 14.31
C TRP A 184 -0.18 -0.55 15.75
N GLU A 185 -0.53 0.51 16.49
CA GLU A 185 -0.41 0.44 17.93
C GLU A 185 -1.38 -0.61 18.46
N THR A 186 -0.91 -1.43 19.40
CA THR A 186 -1.80 -2.21 20.26
C THR A 186 -2.63 -1.21 21.07
N GLU A 187 -3.93 -1.16 20.82
CA GLU A 187 -4.91 -0.43 21.64
C GLU A 187 -5.05 -1.04 23.04
#